data_AF-A0A7V7DYS8-F1
#
_entry.id   AF-A0A7V7DYS8-F1
#
_cell.length_a   1.000
_cell.length_b   1.000
_cell.length_c   1.000
_cell.angle_alpha   90.00
_cell.angle_beta   90.00
_cell.angle_gamma   90.00
#
_symmetry.space_group_name_H-M   'P 1'
#
loop_
_entity.id
_entity.type
_entity.pdbx_description
1 polymer ?
#
loop_
_entity_poly.entity_id
_entity_poly.type
_entity_poly.pdbx_seq_one_letter_code
_entity_poly.pdbx_strand_id
1 'polypeptide(L)'
;MKKSGWIDLALTIWIAVLLVGCSSDKAEMEKLVTGPKTYVGSEQCKVCHLEHYDSWKMTLHSRTLQDVTQNQDALITGIDPDAIRADLKKRKKELKVPIDKIYIPKVEEIKYTQGIQWKQRFVVEKNGKLYIAPVEYDAWSHDWSNYREADWDKRPWIEKCGGCHATGTDLEKGTFSEPGVGCESCHGPASRHVVLPKTAVFDKRQTVVNPSKLPAGIRTQICGACHGRGESIKNKDADWPVGYKPGRALGSYQKFISPVDQETQTDYTNVSLDRHHQEYNDWQQSIHAQKGVSCTSCHYVHQLGLPPTQFQTVGAGSGQCLSCHTGNTNKYAHSIHSFSNCIGCHMPRIEMSTESGPALRHTFKLMSPQESLKAGSVDKMPNACSSCHHHKDTPLEDLAGFLEASIKKDMPLPFSVHRRAETLKK
;
A
#
# COMPACT_ATOMS: atom_id res chain seq x y z
N MET A 1 37.03 66.90 30.76
CA MET A 1 37.27 65.69 29.96
C MET A 1 36.96 64.46 30.81
N LYS A 2 35.93 63.67 30.47
CA LYS A 2 35.65 62.26 30.87
C LYS A 2 34.14 61.98 30.70
N LYS A 3 33.69 61.88 29.45
CA LYS A 3 32.39 61.33 29.04
C LYS A 3 32.62 60.54 27.75
N SER A 4 33.18 59.33 27.85
CA SER A 4 33.26 58.42 26.70
C SER A 4 33.21 56.93 27.08
N GLY A 5 33.57 56.54 28.30
CA GLY A 5 33.71 55.11 28.64
C GLY A 5 32.44 54.26 28.75
N TRP A 6 31.24 54.86 28.89
CA TRP A 6 30.00 54.09 29.12
C TRP A 6 29.30 53.66 27.82
N ILE A 7 29.45 54.42 26.73
CA ILE A 7 28.86 54.09 25.44
C ILE A 7 29.68 52.98 24.76
N ASP A 8 31.01 53.04 24.86
CA ASP A 8 31.89 52.02 24.30
C ASP A 8 31.67 50.66 24.97
N LEU A 9 31.52 50.62 26.30
CA LEU A 9 31.31 49.38 27.07
C LEU A 9 29.95 48.72 26.75
N ALA A 10 28.88 49.51 26.59
CA ALA A 10 27.57 49.01 26.21
C ALA A 10 27.56 48.46 24.77
N LEU A 11 28.30 49.10 23.85
CA LEU A 11 28.44 48.65 22.47
C LEU A 11 29.29 47.36 22.37
N THR A 12 30.34 47.23 23.20
CA THR A 12 31.17 46.01 23.23
C THR A 12 30.42 44.83 23.83
N ILE A 13 29.59 45.06 24.86
CA ILE A 13 28.74 44.02 25.47
C ILE A 13 27.65 43.57 24.48
N TRP A 14 27.04 44.48 23.73
CA TRP A 14 26.05 44.12 22.70
C TRP A 14 26.67 43.32 21.54
N ILE A 15 27.85 43.71 21.06
CA ILE A 15 28.58 42.97 20.01
C ILE A 15 29.04 41.59 20.52
N ALA A 16 29.48 41.48 21.77
CA ALA A 16 29.86 40.20 22.37
C ALA A 16 28.66 39.26 22.55
N VAL A 17 27.48 39.77 22.93
CA VAL A 17 26.24 38.96 23.06
C VAL A 17 25.72 38.50 21.69
N LEU A 18 25.84 39.32 20.64
CA LEU A 18 25.52 38.93 19.26
C LEU A 18 26.51 37.88 18.69
N LEU A 19 27.79 37.98 19.03
CA LEU A 19 28.81 37.00 18.61
C LEU A 19 28.67 35.65 19.32
N VAL A 20 28.28 35.63 20.60
CA VAL A 20 28.06 34.39 21.36
C VAL A 20 26.80 33.66 20.87
N GLY A 21 25.72 34.38 20.56
CA GLY A 21 24.48 33.81 20.00
C GLY A 21 24.65 33.18 18.61
N CYS A 22 25.47 33.76 17.74
CA CYS A 22 25.76 33.17 16.43
C CYS A 22 26.69 31.94 16.49
N SER A 23 27.48 31.78 17.56
CA SER A 23 28.36 30.60 17.73
C SER A 23 27.62 29.38 18.28
N SER A 24 26.62 29.56 19.15
CA SER A 24 25.83 28.46 19.71
C SER A 24 24.97 27.80 18.64
N ASP A 25 24.34 28.60 17.77
CA ASP A 25 23.50 28.10 16.68
C ASP A 25 24.31 27.28 15.69
N LYS A 26 25.55 27.69 15.39
CA LYS A 26 26.46 26.93 14.51
C LYS A 26 26.90 25.62 15.14
N ALA A 27 27.30 25.62 16.42
CA ALA A 27 27.74 24.42 17.12
C ALA A 27 26.60 23.40 17.30
N GLU A 28 25.38 23.88 17.57
CA GLU A 28 24.18 23.04 17.69
C GLU A 28 23.75 22.47 16.33
N MET A 29 23.78 23.29 15.28
CA MET A 29 23.60 22.84 13.89
C MET A 29 24.62 21.78 13.49
N GLU A 30 25.90 21.99 13.79
CA GLU A 30 26.97 21.04 13.47
C GLU A 30 26.77 19.70 14.20
N LYS A 31 26.35 19.75 15.47
CA LYS A 31 25.98 18.55 16.25
C LYS A 31 24.77 17.82 15.66
N LEU A 32 23.75 18.54 15.18
CA LEU A 32 22.57 17.94 14.54
C LEU A 32 22.88 17.35 13.16
N VAL A 33 23.76 18.00 12.39
CA VAL A 33 24.20 17.54 11.06
C VAL A 33 25.15 16.34 11.16
N THR A 34 25.93 16.23 12.22
CA THR A 34 26.86 15.11 12.44
C THR A 34 26.24 13.95 13.24
N GLY A 35 25.23 14.22 14.05
CA GLY A 35 24.49 13.22 14.85
C GLY A 35 23.58 12.29 14.03
N PRO A 36 23.04 11.22 14.64
CA PRO A 36 22.20 10.24 13.93
C PRO A 36 20.95 10.89 13.33
N LYS A 37 20.58 10.48 12.11
CA LYS A 37 19.35 10.97 11.47
C LYS A 37 18.12 10.48 12.25
N THR A 38 17.21 11.40 12.56
CA THR A 38 15.94 11.17 13.25
C THR A 38 14.79 11.60 12.36
N TYR A 39 13.60 11.08 12.68
CA TYR A 39 12.35 11.47 12.05
C TYR A 39 11.88 12.81 12.62
N VAL A 40 11.34 13.67 11.77
CA VAL A 40 10.83 15.00 12.13
C VAL A 40 9.34 15.18 11.85
N GLY A 41 8.72 14.22 11.16
CA GLY A 41 7.30 14.23 10.83
C GLY A 41 6.96 15.09 9.60
N SER A 42 5.86 14.74 8.94
CA SER A 42 5.45 15.36 7.68
C SER A 42 5.06 16.84 7.82
N GLU A 43 4.61 17.29 9.00
CA GLU A 43 4.30 18.71 9.26
C GLU A 43 5.51 19.62 9.05
N GLN A 44 6.72 19.16 9.40
CA GLN A 44 7.94 19.94 9.18
C GLN A 44 8.23 20.14 7.68
N CYS A 45 7.81 19.19 6.84
CA CYS A 45 7.99 19.26 5.39
C CYS A 45 7.09 20.33 4.76
N LYS A 46 5.88 20.54 5.30
CA LYS A 46 4.88 21.49 4.79
C LYS A 46 5.43 22.92 4.64
N VAL A 47 6.30 23.35 5.56
CA VAL A 47 6.87 24.71 5.59
C VAL A 47 7.62 25.07 4.30
N CYS A 48 8.22 24.08 3.63
CA CYS A 48 8.96 24.29 2.38
C CYS A 48 8.33 23.60 1.17
N HIS A 49 7.50 22.57 1.38
CA HIS A 49 6.94 21.71 0.34
C HIS A 49 5.41 21.63 0.42
N LEU A 50 4.74 22.79 0.51
CA LEU A 50 3.30 22.89 0.68
C LEU A 50 2.52 22.10 -0.38
N GLU A 51 2.86 22.25 -1.66
CA GLU A 51 2.19 21.57 -2.75
C GLU A 51 2.24 20.03 -2.66
N HIS A 52 3.41 19.48 -2.30
CA HIS A 52 3.56 18.04 -2.11
C HIS A 52 2.83 17.57 -0.85
N TYR A 53 2.90 18.36 0.23
CA TYR A 53 2.20 18.05 1.47
C TYR A 53 0.68 18.00 1.24
N ASP A 54 0.09 19.01 0.60
CA ASP A 54 -1.34 19.07 0.36
C ASP A 54 -1.81 17.93 -0.57
N SER A 55 -1.04 17.64 -1.63
CA SER A 55 -1.33 16.52 -2.52
C SER A 55 -1.23 15.16 -1.79
N TRP A 56 -0.21 14.96 -0.96
CA TRP A 56 -0.05 13.75 -0.15
C TRP A 56 -1.21 13.57 0.83
N LYS A 57 -1.67 14.63 1.50
CA LYS A 57 -2.76 14.59 2.49
C LYS A 57 -4.12 14.17 1.91
N MET A 58 -4.25 14.25 0.59
CA MET A 58 -5.42 13.76 -0.16
C MET A 58 -5.32 12.27 -0.52
N THR A 59 -4.19 11.62 -0.27
CA THR A 59 -4.00 10.19 -0.54
C THR A 59 -4.36 9.32 0.66
N LEU A 60 -4.66 8.04 0.39
CA LEU A 60 -4.89 7.01 1.39
C LEU A 60 -3.63 6.69 2.20
N HIS A 61 -2.43 6.89 1.63
CA HIS A 61 -1.18 6.73 2.39
C HIS A 61 -1.16 7.62 3.65
N SER A 62 -1.61 8.87 3.52
CA SER A 62 -1.71 9.80 4.65
C SER A 62 -2.83 9.47 5.65
N ARG A 63 -3.75 8.58 5.27
CA ARG A 63 -4.98 8.23 6.02
C ARG A 63 -5.05 6.77 6.42
N THR A 64 -4.00 5.98 6.18
CA THR A 64 -4.03 4.55 6.49
C THR A 64 -4.06 4.26 7.98
N LEU A 65 -3.57 5.18 8.81
CA LEU A 65 -3.67 5.14 10.26
C LEU A 65 -4.02 6.55 10.74
N GLN A 66 -5.11 6.70 11.49
CA GLN A 66 -5.59 7.99 11.98
C GLN A 66 -5.76 7.94 13.50
N ASP A 67 -5.35 9.00 14.19
CA ASP A 67 -5.48 9.12 15.65
C ASP A 67 -6.90 9.57 16.02
N VAL A 68 -7.67 8.65 16.60
CA VAL A 68 -9.07 8.88 17.00
C VAL A 68 -9.16 9.77 18.24
N THR A 69 -8.10 9.82 19.05
CA THR A 69 -8.04 10.66 20.24
C THR A 69 -7.96 12.15 19.90
N GLN A 70 -7.43 12.46 18.72
CA GLN A 70 -7.34 13.82 18.18
C GLN A 70 -8.50 14.16 17.25
N ASN A 71 -9.04 13.16 16.53
CA ASN A 71 -10.13 13.36 15.58
C ASN A 71 -11.06 12.13 15.53
N GLN A 72 -12.24 12.23 16.15
CA GLN A 72 -13.21 11.13 16.13
C GLN A 72 -13.88 10.94 14.76
N ASP A 73 -13.86 11.94 13.87
CA ASP A 73 -14.38 11.80 12.50
C ASP A 73 -13.54 10.81 11.65
N ALA A 74 -12.41 10.34 12.19
CA ALA A 74 -11.66 9.23 11.61
C ALA A 74 -12.41 7.88 11.68
N LEU A 75 -13.42 7.76 12.55
CA LEU A 75 -14.34 6.62 12.59
C LEU A 75 -15.38 6.79 11.48
N ILE A 76 -15.40 5.86 10.53
CA ILE A 76 -16.37 5.91 9.41
C ILE A 76 -17.72 5.27 9.75
N THR A 77 -17.83 4.72 10.96
CA THR A 77 -19.01 4.03 11.47
C THR A 77 -19.07 4.16 12.99
N GLY A 78 -20.28 4.08 13.55
CA GLY A 78 -20.48 4.07 15.00
C GLY A 78 -20.16 2.68 15.60
N ILE A 79 -19.65 2.65 16.82
CA ILE A 79 -19.36 1.40 17.53
C ILE A 79 -20.56 0.99 18.38
N ASP A 80 -21.49 0.26 17.77
CA ASP A 80 -22.67 -0.30 18.45
C ASP A 80 -22.50 -1.82 18.66
N PRO A 81 -22.30 -2.29 19.91
CA PRO A 81 -22.13 -3.71 20.20
C PRO A 81 -23.27 -4.61 19.72
N ASP A 82 -24.52 -4.13 19.73
CA ASP A 82 -25.67 -4.95 19.34
C ASP A 82 -25.70 -5.14 17.83
N ALA A 83 -25.46 -4.07 17.06
CA ALA A 83 -25.32 -4.13 15.61
C ALA A 83 -24.15 -5.05 15.19
N ILE A 84 -22.99 -4.89 15.82
CA ILE A 84 -21.81 -5.72 15.56
C ILE A 84 -22.12 -7.20 15.81
N ARG A 85 -22.73 -7.52 16.96
CA ARG A 85 -23.10 -8.90 17.31
C ARG A 85 -24.13 -9.48 16.35
N ALA A 86 -25.08 -8.68 15.87
CA ALA A 86 -26.07 -9.10 14.90
C ALA A 86 -25.41 -9.54 13.58
N ASP A 87 -24.43 -8.78 13.08
CA ASP A 87 -23.69 -9.13 11.87
C ASP A 87 -22.78 -10.34 12.06
N LEU A 88 -22.04 -10.41 13.16
CA LEU A 88 -21.22 -11.59 13.49
C LEU A 88 -22.06 -12.87 13.60
N LYS A 89 -23.33 -12.76 14.03
CA LYS A 89 -24.27 -13.90 14.07
C LYS A 89 -24.60 -14.44 12.68
N LYS A 90 -24.70 -13.58 11.65
CA LYS A 90 -24.88 -14.01 10.25
C LYS A 90 -23.71 -14.91 9.80
N ARG A 91 -22.52 -14.68 10.37
CA ARG A 91 -21.24 -15.35 10.06
C ARG A 91 -20.78 -16.33 11.13
N LYS A 92 -21.69 -16.85 11.96
CA LYS A 92 -21.35 -17.69 13.14
C LYS A 92 -20.42 -18.87 12.82
N LYS A 93 -20.45 -19.42 11.60
CA LYS A 93 -19.60 -20.54 11.18
C LYS A 93 -18.11 -20.18 11.06
N GLU A 94 -17.79 -18.90 10.91
CA GLU A 94 -16.41 -18.39 10.79
C GLU A 94 -15.76 -18.17 12.17
N LEU A 95 -16.55 -18.18 13.24
CA LEU A 95 -16.12 -17.83 14.59
C LEU A 95 -15.60 -19.06 15.35
N LYS A 96 -14.44 -18.89 15.98
CA LYS A 96 -13.78 -19.83 16.89
C LYS A 96 -14.06 -19.52 18.35
N VAL A 97 -14.51 -18.31 18.66
CA VAL A 97 -14.88 -17.86 20.01
C VAL A 97 -16.40 -17.59 20.06
N PRO A 98 -17.09 -17.96 21.16
CA PRO A 98 -18.50 -17.61 21.33
C PRO A 98 -18.74 -16.11 21.16
N ILE A 99 -19.79 -15.72 20.40
CA ILE A 99 -20.07 -14.32 20.03
C ILE A 99 -20.06 -13.42 21.26
N ASP A 100 -20.73 -13.83 22.34
CA ASP A 100 -20.84 -13.13 23.62
C ASP A 100 -19.47 -12.81 24.26
N LYS A 101 -18.43 -13.59 23.96
CA LYS A 101 -17.07 -13.43 24.47
C LYS A 101 -16.14 -12.66 23.53
N ILE A 102 -16.58 -12.32 22.32
CA ILE A 102 -15.79 -11.49 21.40
C ILE A 102 -15.72 -10.07 21.97
N TYR A 103 -14.49 -9.57 22.10
CA TYR A 103 -14.23 -8.21 22.55
C TYR A 103 -14.65 -7.20 21.48
N ILE A 104 -15.48 -6.24 21.88
CA ILE A 104 -15.89 -5.11 21.05
C ILE A 104 -15.37 -3.86 21.76
N PRO A 105 -14.50 -3.06 21.11
CA PRO A 105 -13.91 -1.90 21.77
C PRO A 105 -14.97 -0.82 21.97
N LYS A 106 -14.84 0.00 23.02
CA LYS A 106 -15.60 1.26 23.09
C LYS A 106 -14.87 2.35 22.34
N VAL A 107 -15.56 3.41 21.93
CA VAL A 107 -14.98 4.54 21.19
C VAL A 107 -13.77 5.13 21.95
N GLU A 108 -13.89 5.28 23.27
CA GLU A 108 -12.83 5.80 24.14
C GLU A 108 -11.60 4.88 24.29
N GLU A 109 -11.74 3.59 23.94
CA GLU A 109 -10.64 2.61 23.98
C GLU A 109 -9.83 2.61 22.67
N ILE A 110 -10.42 3.15 21.58
CA ILE A 110 -9.80 3.18 20.25
C ILE A 110 -8.80 4.33 20.20
N LYS A 111 -7.51 3.99 20.04
CA LYS A 111 -6.43 4.95 19.83
C LYS A 111 -6.32 5.37 18.37
N TYR A 112 -6.40 4.39 17.46
CA TYR A 112 -6.26 4.64 16.03
C TYR A 112 -7.27 3.83 15.21
N THR A 113 -7.67 4.35 14.05
CA THR A 113 -8.26 3.55 12.98
C THR A 113 -7.20 3.17 11.96
N GLN A 114 -7.26 1.94 11.43
CA GLN A 114 -6.43 1.47 10.33
C GLN A 114 -7.31 1.16 9.12
N GLY A 115 -7.11 1.90 8.02
CA GLY A 115 -7.90 1.81 6.80
C GLY A 115 -9.15 2.68 6.81
N ILE A 116 -9.64 3.00 5.61
CA ILE A 116 -10.78 3.92 5.39
C ILE A 116 -11.63 3.56 4.17
N GLN A 117 -11.02 3.12 3.06
CA GLN A 117 -11.73 2.96 1.79
C GLN A 117 -12.44 1.60 1.62
N TRP A 118 -11.86 0.53 2.17
CA TRP A 118 -12.37 -0.82 2.00
C TRP A 118 -12.77 -1.43 3.33
N LYS A 119 -11.80 -1.58 4.22
CA LYS A 119 -12.03 -2.04 5.59
C LYS A 119 -11.44 -1.04 6.57
N GLN A 120 -12.11 -0.86 7.69
CA GLN A 120 -11.60 -0.13 8.83
C GLN A 120 -11.43 -1.08 10.02
N ARG A 121 -10.22 -1.09 10.56
CA ARG A 121 -9.83 -1.84 11.76
C ARG A 121 -9.55 -0.85 12.89
N PHE A 122 -9.70 -1.31 14.12
CA PHE A 122 -9.61 -0.45 15.30
C PHE A 122 -8.43 -0.86 16.16
N VAL A 123 -7.51 0.06 16.42
CA VAL A 123 -6.31 -0.18 17.22
C VAL A 123 -6.56 0.30 18.64
N VAL A 124 -6.46 -0.62 19.59
CA VAL A 124 -6.61 -0.38 21.03
C VAL A 124 -5.30 -0.65 21.76
N GLU A 125 -5.19 -0.12 22.98
CA GLU A 125 -4.04 -0.36 23.85
C GLU A 125 -4.40 -1.35 24.97
N LYS A 126 -3.57 -2.37 25.17
CA LYS A 126 -3.68 -3.35 26.25
C LYS A 126 -2.30 -3.64 26.81
N ASN A 127 -2.12 -3.48 28.13
CA ASN A 127 -0.84 -3.72 28.82
C ASN A 127 0.35 -2.96 28.19
N GLY A 128 0.14 -1.71 27.77
CA GLY A 128 1.17 -0.86 27.14
C GLY A 128 1.56 -1.27 25.72
N LYS A 129 0.81 -2.18 25.07
CA LYS A 129 1.00 -2.57 23.68
C LYS A 129 -0.25 -2.31 22.87
N LEU A 130 -0.06 -1.94 21.61
CA LEU A 130 -1.14 -1.73 20.65
C LEU A 130 -1.56 -3.06 20.03
N TYR A 131 -2.87 -3.25 19.81
CA TYR A 131 -3.45 -4.42 19.16
C TYR A 131 -4.61 -4.00 18.26
N ILE A 132 -4.88 -4.78 17.21
CA ILE A 132 -6.12 -4.61 16.44
C ILE A 132 -7.24 -5.35 17.16
N ALA A 133 -8.32 -4.65 17.49
CA ALA A 133 -9.53 -5.24 18.06
C ALA A 133 -10.13 -6.30 17.10
N PRO A 134 -10.82 -7.32 17.63
CA PRO A 134 -11.18 -8.49 16.83
C PRO A 134 -12.41 -8.32 15.95
N VAL A 135 -12.72 -7.09 15.57
CA VAL A 135 -13.83 -6.70 14.71
C VAL A 135 -13.33 -5.70 13.68
N GLU A 136 -13.81 -5.83 12.45
CA GLU A 136 -13.54 -4.88 11.37
C GLU A 136 -14.84 -4.50 10.69
N TYR A 137 -14.87 -3.27 10.17
CA TYR A 137 -16.01 -2.75 9.41
C TYR A 137 -15.66 -2.73 7.92
N ASP A 138 -16.53 -3.28 7.09
CA ASP A 138 -16.42 -3.20 5.64
C ASP A 138 -17.22 -1.99 5.12
N ALA A 139 -16.50 -1.03 4.55
CA ALA A 139 -17.07 0.21 4.04
C ALA A 139 -17.84 0.03 2.72
N TRP A 140 -17.67 -1.11 2.04
CA TRP A 140 -18.36 -1.44 0.79
C TRP A 140 -19.69 -2.17 1.04
N SER A 141 -19.68 -3.21 1.87
CA SER A 141 -20.89 -3.96 2.21
C SER A 141 -21.70 -3.33 3.34
N HIS A 142 -21.10 -2.40 4.10
CA HIS A 142 -21.66 -1.78 5.30
C HIS A 142 -21.96 -2.76 6.44
N ASP A 143 -21.30 -3.91 6.46
CA ASP A 143 -21.45 -4.94 7.50
C ASP A 143 -20.17 -5.05 8.37
N TRP A 144 -20.35 -5.58 9.58
CA TRP A 144 -19.25 -5.96 10.46
C TRP A 144 -18.80 -7.40 10.23
N SER A 145 -17.49 -7.64 10.33
CA SER A 145 -16.91 -8.97 10.23
C SER A 145 -15.89 -9.24 11.34
N ASN A 146 -15.57 -10.53 11.50
CA ASN A 146 -14.60 -10.99 12.47
C ASN A 146 -13.17 -10.69 12.02
N TYR A 147 -12.32 -10.26 12.95
CA TYR A 147 -10.89 -10.11 12.70
C TYR A 147 -10.05 -10.83 13.77
N ARG A 148 -9.77 -12.11 13.59
CA ARG A 148 -8.84 -12.87 14.46
C ARG A 148 -9.20 -12.84 15.95
N GLU A 149 -10.48 -12.97 16.28
CA GLU A 149 -11.01 -13.04 17.64
C GLU A 149 -10.32 -14.04 18.58
N ALA A 150 -9.77 -15.14 18.06
CA ALA A 150 -9.10 -16.15 18.88
C ALA A 150 -7.70 -15.75 19.38
N ASP A 151 -6.99 -14.87 18.67
CA ASP A 151 -5.59 -14.53 18.95
C ASP A 151 -5.23 -13.05 18.80
N TRP A 152 -6.22 -12.16 18.68
CA TRP A 152 -6.00 -10.71 18.46
C TRP A 152 -5.06 -10.06 19.48
N ASP A 153 -5.17 -10.43 20.76
CA ASP A 153 -4.37 -9.87 21.86
C ASP A 153 -3.01 -10.55 22.06
N LYS A 154 -2.65 -11.49 21.18
CA LYS A 154 -1.34 -12.13 21.08
C LYS A 154 -0.54 -11.64 19.88
N ARG A 155 -1.08 -10.66 19.15
CA ARG A 155 -0.51 -10.11 17.91
C ARG A 155 -0.27 -8.61 18.04
N PRO A 156 0.79 -8.19 18.74
CA PRO A 156 1.12 -6.78 18.89
C PRO A 156 1.19 -6.07 17.53
N TRP A 157 0.57 -4.89 17.46
CA TRP A 157 0.40 -4.13 16.23
C TRP A 157 1.74 -3.64 15.67
N ILE A 158 2.71 -3.28 16.52
CA ILE A 158 4.03 -2.80 16.06
C ILE A 158 4.77 -3.87 15.25
N GLU A 159 4.79 -5.10 15.75
CA GLU A 159 5.41 -6.27 15.13
C GLU A 159 4.67 -6.68 13.84
N LYS A 160 3.35 -6.62 13.84
CA LYS A 160 2.51 -7.18 12.76
C LYS A 160 2.07 -6.18 11.69
N CYS A 161 2.05 -4.90 12.00
CA CYS A 161 1.46 -3.85 11.13
C CYS A 161 2.28 -2.56 11.11
N GLY A 162 2.99 -2.24 12.21
CA GLY A 162 3.59 -0.94 12.44
C GLY A 162 4.49 -0.44 11.32
N GLY A 163 5.41 -1.28 10.83
CA GLY A 163 6.36 -0.85 9.79
C GLY A 163 5.75 -0.51 8.43
N CYS A 164 4.49 -0.90 8.17
CA CYS A 164 3.77 -0.56 6.94
C CYS A 164 2.73 0.54 7.13
N HIS A 165 2.21 0.72 8.34
CA HIS A 165 1.09 1.62 8.64
C HIS A 165 1.45 2.84 9.49
N ALA A 166 2.70 2.95 9.96
CA ALA A 166 3.22 4.14 10.61
C ALA A 166 4.60 4.51 10.08
N THR A 167 5.02 5.74 10.37
CA THR A 167 6.31 6.29 9.97
C THR A 167 7.30 6.20 11.12
N GLY A 168 8.50 5.70 10.84
CA GLY A 168 9.58 5.64 11.83
C GLY A 168 9.29 4.69 12.99
N THR A 169 8.70 3.53 12.71
CA THR A 169 8.46 2.47 13.70
C THR A 169 9.76 1.96 14.30
N ASP A 170 9.83 1.95 15.63
CA ASP A 170 10.91 1.42 16.45
C ASP A 170 10.40 0.18 17.19
N LEU A 171 10.83 -0.99 16.72
CA LEU A 171 10.39 -2.28 17.24
C LEU A 171 10.87 -2.53 18.67
N GLU A 172 12.05 -2.02 19.03
CA GLU A 172 12.63 -2.22 20.37
C GLU A 172 11.87 -1.40 21.41
N LYS A 173 11.45 -0.18 21.05
CA LYS A 173 10.70 0.71 21.93
C LYS A 173 9.20 0.49 21.89
N GLY A 174 8.68 -0.19 20.86
CA GLY A 174 7.24 -0.33 20.65
C GLY A 174 6.56 0.98 20.24
N THR A 175 7.28 1.90 19.58
CA THR A 175 6.79 3.24 19.23
C THR A 175 6.91 3.53 17.74
N PHE A 176 6.35 4.66 17.30
CA PHE A 176 6.54 5.21 15.96
C PHE A 176 6.57 6.74 16.04
N SER A 177 7.03 7.40 14.98
CA SER A 177 7.24 8.86 14.95
C SER A 177 6.02 9.64 14.47
N GLU A 178 5.25 9.08 13.53
CA GLU A 178 4.04 9.69 12.97
C GLU A 178 3.05 8.60 12.54
N PRO A 179 1.73 8.76 12.78
CA PRO A 179 0.73 7.81 12.29
C PRO A 179 0.58 7.90 10.77
N GLY A 180 0.43 6.75 10.12
CA GLY A 180 0.25 6.65 8.67
C GLY A 180 1.57 6.62 7.92
N VAL A 181 1.47 6.54 6.59
CA VAL A 181 2.62 6.56 5.69
C VAL A 181 2.92 8.02 5.34
N GLY A 182 3.77 8.63 6.17
CA GLY A 182 4.28 10.00 6.06
C GLY A 182 5.41 10.15 5.05
N CYS A 183 5.88 11.38 4.87
CA CYS A 183 6.95 11.72 3.92
C CYS A 183 8.19 10.85 4.13
N GLU A 184 8.59 10.69 5.39
CA GLU A 184 9.84 10.01 5.76
C GLU A 184 9.78 8.48 5.61
N SER A 185 8.60 7.89 5.40
CA SER A 185 8.49 6.47 5.02
C SER A 185 9.04 6.18 3.63
N CYS A 186 8.98 7.17 2.71
CA CYS A 186 9.53 7.07 1.36
C CYS A 186 10.85 7.83 1.19
N HIS A 187 11.07 8.89 1.98
CA HIS A 187 12.24 9.77 1.88
C HIS A 187 13.32 9.47 2.93
N GLY A 188 13.01 8.66 3.93
CA GLY A 188 13.86 8.39 5.09
C GLY A 188 13.88 9.56 6.09
N PRO A 189 14.54 9.37 7.26
CA PRO A 189 14.59 10.39 8.30
C PRO A 189 15.34 11.65 7.84
N ALA A 190 14.72 12.81 8.06
CA ALA A 190 15.08 14.08 7.45
C ALA A 190 15.60 15.14 8.44
N SER A 191 15.94 14.78 9.68
CA SER A 191 16.44 15.76 10.68
C SER A 191 17.62 16.61 10.19
N ARG A 192 18.60 16.00 9.53
CA ARG A 192 19.73 16.71 8.91
C ARG A 192 19.31 17.58 7.72
N HIS A 193 18.22 17.24 7.04
CA HIS A 193 17.73 18.01 5.90
C HIS A 193 17.07 19.31 6.34
N VAL A 194 16.24 19.26 7.39
CA VAL A 194 15.44 20.41 7.82
C VAL A 194 16.28 21.49 8.51
N VAL A 195 17.35 21.12 9.21
CA VAL A 195 18.23 22.07 9.91
C VAL A 195 19.12 22.88 8.96
N LEU A 196 19.51 22.32 7.82
CA LEU A 196 20.35 23.05 6.86
C LEU A 196 19.62 24.28 6.31
N PRO A 197 20.31 25.38 6.02
CA PRO A 197 19.69 26.57 5.45
C PRO A 197 19.23 26.32 4.00
N LYS A 198 18.20 27.05 3.53
CA LYS A 198 17.68 26.93 2.15
C LYS A 198 18.75 27.13 1.07
N THR A 199 19.80 27.90 1.37
CA THR A 199 20.93 28.17 0.48
C THR A 199 21.92 27.00 0.34
N ALA A 200 21.94 26.05 1.28
CA ALA A 200 22.80 24.86 1.24
C ALA A 200 22.19 23.76 0.33
N VAL A 201 21.86 24.13 -0.91
CA VAL A 201 21.09 23.29 -1.85
C VAL A 201 21.77 21.96 -2.11
N PHE A 202 23.09 21.95 -2.32
CA PHE A 202 23.84 20.73 -2.61
C PHE A 202 23.90 19.78 -1.40
N ASP A 203 24.18 20.31 -0.21
CA ASP A 203 24.24 19.52 1.02
C ASP A 203 22.86 18.94 1.38
N LYS A 204 21.79 19.75 1.27
CA LYS A 204 20.42 19.30 1.48
C LYS A 204 20.01 18.12 0.59
N ARG A 205 20.51 18.06 -0.65
CA ARG A 205 20.22 16.95 -1.57
C ARG A 205 20.84 15.62 -1.13
N GLN A 206 21.88 15.66 -0.29
CA GLN A 206 22.56 14.47 0.21
C GLN A 206 22.00 13.98 1.54
N THR A 207 21.21 14.79 2.24
CA THR A 207 20.73 14.48 3.59
C THR A 207 19.42 13.69 3.61
N VAL A 208 18.63 13.69 2.54
CA VAL A 208 17.36 12.95 2.44
C VAL A 208 17.26 12.23 1.09
N VAL A 209 16.60 11.07 1.05
CA VAL A 209 16.44 10.31 -0.19
C VAL A 209 15.42 11.01 -1.08
N ASN A 210 15.72 11.11 -2.38
CA ASN A 210 14.74 11.50 -3.38
C ASN A 210 14.45 10.28 -4.28
N PRO A 211 13.28 9.62 -4.13
CA PRO A 211 12.93 8.45 -4.93
C PRO A 211 13.04 8.68 -6.44
N SER A 212 12.70 9.88 -6.94
CA SER A 212 12.77 10.23 -8.37
C SER A 212 14.20 10.23 -8.95
N LYS A 213 15.22 10.29 -8.08
CA LYS A 213 16.64 10.25 -8.46
C LYS A 213 17.26 8.88 -8.29
N LEU A 214 16.52 7.90 -7.76
CA LEU A 214 16.98 6.52 -7.65
C LEU A 214 16.77 5.76 -8.96
N PRO A 215 17.62 4.76 -9.27
CA PRO A 215 17.35 3.77 -10.30
C PRO A 215 16.00 3.10 -10.07
N ALA A 216 15.27 2.79 -11.16
CA ALA A 216 13.90 2.26 -11.09
C ALA A 216 13.78 1.03 -10.17
N GLY A 217 14.72 0.09 -10.24
CA GLY A 217 14.70 -1.11 -9.39
C GLY A 217 14.81 -0.81 -7.88
N ILE A 218 15.60 0.19 -7.48
CA ILE A 218 15.71 0.59 -6.06
C ILE A 218 14.53 1.46 -5.65
N ARG A 219 14.02 2.30 -6.56
CA ARG A 219 12.83 3.13 -6.32
C ARG A 219 11.60 2.26 -6.02
N THR A 220 11.35 1.22 -6.82
CA THR A 220 10.22 0.30 -6.64
C THR A 220 10.30 -0.46 -5.31
N GLN A 221 11.50 -0.72 -4.80
CA GLN A 221 11.69 -1.39 -3.50
C GLN A 221 11.19 -0.55 -2.31
N ILE A 222 11.07 0.77 -2.45
CA ILE A 222 10.44 1.61 -1.42
C ILE A 222 8.96 1.22 -1.28
N CYS A 223 8.26 1.02 -2.40
CA CYS A 223 6.88 0.55 -2.42
C CYS A 223 6.78 -0.89 -1.93
N GLY A 224 7.70 -1.75 -2.38
CA GLY A 224 7.73 -3.17 -2.02
C GLY A 224 7.98 -3.47 -0.54
N ALA A 225 8.45 -2.49 0.23
CA ALA A 225 8.61 -2.64 1.69
C ALA A 225 7.25 -2.80 2.41
N CYS A 226 6.16 -2.34 1.79
CA CYS A 226 4.80 -2.46 2.32
C CYS A 226 3.88 -3.22 1.36
N HIS A 227 3.98 -2.95 0.06
CA HIS A 227 3.22 -3.62 -1.01
C HIS A 227 3.88 -4.92 -1.49
N GLY A 228 4.58 -5.61 -0.59
CA GLY A 228 5.25 -6.86 -0.86
C GLY A 228 5.19 -7.80 0.33
N ARG A 229 5.00 -9.09 0.06
CA ARG A 229 4.97 -10.15 1.07
C ARG A 229 6.31 -10.86 1.16
N GLY A 230 6.68 -11.16 2.39
CA GLY A 230 7.91 -11.85 2.71
C GLY A 230 8.09 -12.02 4.21
N GLU A 231 9.18 -12.69 4.56
CA GLU A 231 9.63 -12.83 5.94
C GLU A 231 10.73 -11.80 6.21
N SER A 232 10.63 -11.11 7.33
CA SER A 232 11.70 -10.21 7.77
C SER A 232 12.96 -11.01 8.10
N ILE A 233 14.08 -10.57 7.54
CA ILE A 233 15.40 -11.20 7.74
C ILE A 233 15.97 -10.82 9.11
N LYS A 234 15.68 -9.60 9.57
CA LYS A 234 16.27 -9.05 10.80
C LYS A 234 15.49 -9.39 12.07
N ASN A 235 14.21 -9.73 11.94
CA ASN A 235 13.38 -10.15 13.06
C ASN A 235 12.26 -11.08 12.57
N LYS A 236 12.27 -12.36 12.99
CA LYS A 236 11.32 -13.38 12.52
C LYS A 236 9.88 -13.17 13.02
N ASP A 237 9.71 -12.42 14.10
CA ASP A 237 8.41 -12.13 14.69
C ASP A 237 7.74 -10.92 14.03
N ALA A 238 8.47 -10.16 13.20
CA ALA A 238 7.94 -9.02 12.47
C ALA A 238 7.47 -9.40 11.06
N ASP A 239 6.29 -8.91 10.67
CA ASP A 239 5.68 -9.18 9.35
C ASP A 239 6.08 -8.11 8.30
N TRP A 240 7.13 -7.31 8.59
CA TRP A 240 7.60 -6.18 7.78
C TRP A 240 9.14 -6.08 7.80
N PRO A 241 9.80 -5.42 6.83
CA PRO A 241 11.26 -5.45 6.66
C PRO A 241 12.00 -4.61 7.71
N VAL A 242 12.20 -5.17 8.91
CA VAL A 242 12.79 -4.44 10.06
C VAL A 242 14.16 -3.86 9.73
N GLY A 243 14.30 -2.55 9.92
CA GLY A 243 15.53 -1.80 9.68
C GLY A 243 15.75 -1.37 8.23
N TYR A 244 14.83 -1.69 7.32
CA TYR A 244 14.84 -1.12 5.96
C TYR A 244 14.73 0.41 6.03
N LYS A 245 15.48 1.07 5.15
CA LYS A 245 15.39 2.52 4.93
C LYS A 245 15.34 2.77 3.43
N PRO A 246 14.56 3.77 2.96
CA PRO A 246 14.48 4.09 1.54
C PRO A 246 15.86 4.28 0.91
N GLY A 247 16.00 3.85 -0.34
CA GLY A 247 17.26 3.87 -1.08
C GLY A 247 18.21 2.71 -0.79
N ARG A 248 17.89 1.81 0.15
CA ARG A 248 18.61 0.54 0.35
C ARG A 248 18.01 -0.60 -0.48
N ALA A 249 18.76 -1.69 -0.62
CA ALA A 249 18.27 -2.93 -1.19
C ALA A 249 17.36 -3.66 -0.19
N LEU A 250 16.08 -3.80 -0.51
CA LEU A 250 15.05 -4.43 0.32
C LEU A 250 15.33 -5.93 0.54
N GLY A 251 15.95 -6.61 -0.42
CA GLY A 251 16.32 -8.03 -0.30
C GLY A 251 17.29 -8.35 0.86
N SER A 252 17.95 -7.34 1.44
CA SER A 252 18.77 -7.50 2.65
C SER A 252 17.97 -7.48 3.96
N TYR A 253 16.69 -7.13 3.88
CA TYR A 253 15.79 -6.96 5.02
C TYR A 253 14.56 -7.88 4.97
N GLN A 254 14.20 -8.35 3.78
CA GLN A 254 13.05 -9.22 3.58
C GLN A 254 13.32 -10.30 2.55
N LYS A 255 12.96 -11.53 2.90
CA LYS A 255 12.93 -12.67 2.00
C LYS A 255 11.54 -12.78 1.41
N PHE A 256 11.40 -12.45 0.13
CA PHE A 256 10.12 -12.54 -0.56
C PHE A 256 9.65 -13.99 -0.67
N ILE A 257 8.34 -14.18 -0.54
CA ILE A 257 7.71 -15.48 -0.80
C ILE A 257 7.92 -15.80 -2.28
N SER A 258 8.49 -16.98 -2.57
CA SER A 258 8.69 -17.44 -3.94
C SER A 258 7.33 -17.67 -4.61
N PRO A 259 7.15 -17.19 -5.85
CA PRO A 259 5.97 -17.47 -6.65
C PRO A 259 5.87 -18.92 -7.16
N VAL A 260 7.01 -19.61 -7.21
CA VAL A 260 7.12 -20.97 -7.75
C VAL A 260 7.19 -21.96 -6.60
N ASP A 261 6.23 -22.89 -6.60
CA ASP A 261 6.31 -24.13 -5.83
C ASP A 261 7.45 -24.98 -6.42
N GLN A 262 8.49 -25.22 -5.63
CA GLN A 262 9.71 -25.91 -6.09
C GLN A 262 9.48 -27.39 -6.40
N GLU A 263 8.40 -27.98 -5.89
CA GLU A 263 8.10 -29.42 -6.02
C GLU A 263 7.29 -29.69 -7.30
N THR A 264 6.40 -28.76 -7.66
CA THR A 264 5.52 -28.92 -8.83
C THR A 264 5.99 -28.17 -10.08
N GLN A 265 6.97 -27.26 -9.96
CA GLN A 265 7.43 -26.34 -11.03
C GLN A 265 6.30 -25.59 -11.76
N THR A 266 5.09 -25.61 -11.20
CA THR A 266 3.96 -24.88 -11.75
C THR A 266 4.00 -23.48 -11.19
N ASP A 267 3.88 -22.49 -12.08
CA ASP A 267 3.55 -21.11 -11.71
C ASP A 267 2.36 -21.18 -10.75
N TYR A 268 2.59 -20.86 -9.48
CA TYR A 268 1.54 -20.42 -8.57
C TYR A 268 0.36 -21.36 -8.31
N THR A 269 0.55 -22.69 -8.26
CA THR A 269 -0.53 -23.62 -7.86
C THR A 269 -0.93 -23.52 -6.38
N ASN A 270 -0.24 -22.69 -5.59
CA ASN A 270 -0.46 -22.53 -4.15
C ASN A 270 -0.72 -21.08 -3.69
N VAL A 271 -1.19 -20.20 -4.60
CA VAL A 271 -1.69 -18.88 -4.19
C VAL A 271 -3.06 -19.08 -3.58
N SER A 272 -3.07 -19.34 -2.28
CA SER A 272 -4.22 -19.00 -1.45
C SER A 272 -4.72 -17.61 -1.86
N LEU A 273 -5.99 -17.56 -2.26
CA LEU A 273 -6.70 -16.40 -2.78
C LEU A 273 -6.85 -15.28 -1.73
N ASP A 274 -6.52 -15.56 -0.46
CA ASP A 274 -6.67 -14.72 0.73
C ASP A 274 -5.40 -13.88 1.04
N ARG A 275 -4.84 -13.17 0.05
CA ARG A 275 -3.51 -12.55 0.22
C ARG A 275 -3.48 -11.06 -0.12
N HIS A 276 -3.51 -10.25 0.95
CA HIS A 276 -3.28 -8.81 0.94
C HIS A 276 -1.90 -8.41 0.37
N HIS A 277 -1.82 -7.26 -0.33
CA HIS A 277 -0.61 -6.49 -0.66
C HIS A 277 0.57 -7.26 -1.34
N GLN A 278 0.32 -7.88 -2.50
CA GLN A 278 1.33 -8.64 -3.27
C GLN A 278 1.82 -7.93 -4.55
N GLU A 279 1.52 -6.66 -4.71
CA GLU A 279 1.74 -5.95 -5.97
C GLU A 279 3.22 -5.94 -6.39
N TYR A 280 4.14 -5.82 -5.43
CA TYR A 280 5.58 -5.88 -5.68
C TYR A 280 6.05 -7.29 -6.08
N ASN A 281 5.58 -8.34 -5.39
CA ASN A 281 5.93 -9.72 -5.73
C ASN A 281 5.51 -10.06 -7.16
N ASP A 282 4.28 -9.69 -7.52
CA ASP A 282 3.73 -9.83 -8.88
C ASP A 282 4.54 -9.02 -9.90
N TRP A 283 4.79 -7.75 -9.60
CA TRP A 283 5.52 -6.85 -10.48
C TRP A 283 6.92 -7.39 -10.79
N GLN A 284 7.64 -7.96 -9.82
CA GLN A 284 8.99 -8.51 -10.01
C GLN A 284 9.09 -9.55 -11.14
N GLN A 285 7.98 -10.20 -11.48
CA GLN A 285 7.94 -11.23 -12.53
C GLN A 285 7.47 -10.71 -13.88
N SER A 286 6.99 -9.47 -13.92
CA SER A 286 6.49 -8.85 -15.13
C SER A 286 7.61 -8.43 -16.08
N ILE A 287 7.27 -8.33 -17.37
CA ILE A 287 8.13 -7.69 -18.37
C ILE A 287 8.36 -6.21 -18.02
N HIS A 288 7.42 -5.57 -17.32
CA HIS A 288 7.57 -4.19 -16.84
C HIS A 288 8.76 -4.05 -15.89
N ALA A 289 8.93 -4.97 -14.93
CA ALA A 289 10.12 -4.98 -14.07
C ALA A 289 11.41 -5.15 -14.88
N GLN A 290 11.42 -6.08 -15.84
CA GLN A 290 12.60 -6.34 -16.70
C GLN A 290 12.96 -5.13 -17.57
N LYS A 291 11.99 -4.31 -17.96
CA LYS A 291 12.18 -3.11 -18.79
C LYS A 291 12.33 -1.82 -17.98
N GLY A 292 12.38 -1.89 -16.65
CA GLY A 292 12.60 -0.74 -15.79
C GLY A 292 11.38 0.17 -15.59
N VAL A 293 10.17 -0.31 -15.92
CA VAL A 293 8.92 0.37 -15.59
C VAL A 293 8.65 0.19 -14.09
N SER A 294 8.52 1.30 -13.36
CA SER A 294 8.40 1.31 -11.90
C SER A 294 6.96 1.52 -11.43
N CYS A 295 6.67 1.36 -10.14
CA CYS A 295 5.35 1.69 -9.58
C CYS A 295 4.93 3.12 -9.92
N THR A 296 5.87 4.07 -9.85
CA THR A 296 5.61 5.49 -10.14
C THR A 296 5.53 5.83 -11.62
N SER A 297 5.66 4.84 -12.51
CA SER A 297 5.30 4.98 -13.92
C SER A 297 3.78 4.93 -14.13
N CYS A 298 3.04 4.33 -13.19
CA CYS A 298 1.58 4.20 -13.24
C CYS A 298 0.86 4.87 -12.06
N HIS A 299 1.50 4.95 -10.89
CA HIS A 299 0.93 5.57 -9.69
C HIS A 299 1.58 6.92 -9.37
N TYR A 300 0.79 7.85 -8.84
CA TYR A 300 1.31 9.08 -8.24
C TYR A 300 1.23 8.99 -6.72
N VAL A 301 2.07 9.76 -6.03
CA VAL A 301 2.11 9.81 -4.56
C VAL A 301 1.71 11.19 -4.03
N HIS A 302 2.23 12.25 -4.63
CA HIS A 302 2.02 13.63 -4.16
C HIS A 302 2.19 14.66 -5.29
N GLN A 303 1.44 14.46 -6.38
CA GLN A 303 1.45 15.32 -7.56
C GLN A 303 0.14 16.12 -7.65
N LEU A 304 0.25 17.45 -7.71
CA LEU A 304 -0.89 18.33 -7.98
C LEU A 304 -1.36 18.23 -9.44
N GLY A 305 -2.63 18.52 -9.65
CA GLY A 305 -3.24 18.56 -10.98
C GLY A 305 -3.61 17.19 -11.57
N LEU A 306 -3.36 16.09 -10.85
CA LEU A 306 -3.92 14.79 -11.20
C LEU A 306 -5.28 14.59 -10.52
N PRO A 307 -6.32 14.13 -11.25
CA PRO A 307 -7.60 13.83 -10.64
C PRO A 307 -7.44 12.68 -9.64
N PRO A 308 -8.10 12.77 -8.47
CA PRO A 308 -8.08 11.67 -7.51
C PRO A 308 -8.77 10.46 -8.13
N THR A 309 -8.00 9.41 -8.42
CA THR A 309 -8.53 8.11 -8.80
C THR A 309 -8.56 7.19 -7.59
N GLN A 310 -9.48 6.23 -7.60
CA GLN A 310 -9.65 5.24 -6.52
C GLN A 310 -8.34 4.51 -6.13
N PHE A 311 -7.40 4.40 -7.08
CA PHE A 311 -6.12 3.68 -6.94
C PHE A 311 -4.88 4.59 -7.07
N GLN A 312 -5.06 5.92 -7.03
CA GLN A 312 -3.98 6.91 -7.20
C GLN A 312 -3.08 6.66 -8.43
N THR A 313 -3.71 6.39 -9.57
CA THR A 313 -3.06 6.21 -10.87
C THR A 313 -2.90 7.53 -11.63
N VAL A 314 -1.85 7.64 -12.45
CA VAL A 314 -1.55 8.81 -13.30
C VAL A 314 -2.53 8.99 -14.48
N GLY A 315 -3.41 8.00 -14.71
CA GLY A 315 -4.44 8.03 -15.75
C GLY A 315 -5.61 7.10 -15.41
N ALA A 316 -6.74 7.32 -16.08
CA ALA A 316 -7.95 6.54 -15.86
C ALA A 316 -7.96 5.26 -16.73
N GLY A 317 -8.28 4.12 -16.09
CA GLY A 317 -8.51 2.85 -16.77
C GLY A 317 -7.38 2.44 -17.71
N SER A 318 -7.72 1.97 -18.90
CA SER A 318 -6.76 1.53 -19.92
C SER A 318 -5.90 2.65 -20.51
N GLY A 319 -6.24 3.92 -20.29
CA GLY A 319 -5.48 5.06 -20.81
C GLY A 319 -4.01 5.03 -20.35
N GLN A 320 -3.75 4.55 -19.13
CA GLN A 320 -2.39 4.40 -18.62
C GLN A 320 -1.58 3.37 -19.42
N CYS A 321 -2.21 2.28 -19.86
CA CYS A 321 -1.57 1.25 -20.68
C CYS A 321 -1.28 1.78 -22.09
N LEU A 322 -2.26 2.46 -22.68
CA LEU A 322 -2.19 2.97 -24.05
C LEU A 322 -1.20 4.13 -24.23
N SER A 323 -0.74 4.75 -23.14
CA SER A 323 0.35 5.74 -23.18
C SER A 323 1.66 5.17 -23.76
N CYS A 324 1.92 3.87 -23.54
CA CYS A 324 3.08 3.16 -24.05
C CYS A 324 2.69 2.08 -25.09
N HIS A 325 1.56 1.40 -24.91
CA HIS A 325 1.09 0.32 -25.79
C HIS A 325 0.25 0.85 -26.97
N THR A 326 0.79 1.80 -27.72
CA THR A 326 0.09 2.52 -28.80
C THR A 326 -0.29 1.63 -29.99
N GLY A 327 0.41 0.50 -30.20
CA GLY A 327 0.15 -0.47 -31.27
C GLY A 327 -1.09 -1.36 -31.08
N ASN A 328 -1.78 -1.25 -29.95
CA ASN A 328 -2.93 -2.11 -29.57
C ASN A 328 -4.30 -1.45 -29.79
N THR A 329 -4.36 -0.32 -30.50
CA THR A 329 -5.53 0.56 -30.57
C THR A 329 -6.75 0.05 -31.35
N ASN A 330 -6.70 -1.15 -31.97
CA ASN A 330 -7.82 -1.69 -32.79
C ASN A 330 -7.94 -3.23 -32.83
N LYS A 331 -7.36 -3.96 -31.86
CA LYS A 331 -7.40 -5.45 -31.83
C LYS A 331 -8.25 -5.97 -30.67
N TYR A 332 -9.53 -5.64 -30.66
CA TYR A 332 -10.45 -6.02 -29.59
C TYR A 332 -11.25 -7.26 -29.98
N ALA A 333 -10.96 -8.41 -29.37
CA ALA A 333 -11.79 -9.61 -29.49
C ALA A 333 -13.12 -9.49 -28.71
N HIS A 334 -13.20 -8.52 -27.80
CA HIS A 334 -14.35 -8.18 -26.98
C HIS A 334 -14.59 -6.67 -27.08
N SER A 335 -15.52 -6.25 -27.94
CA SER A 335 -15.95 -4.84 -28.08
C SER A 335 -17.39 -4.61 -27.59
N ILE A 336 -18.15 -5.69 -27.33
CA ILE A 336 -19.60 -5.64 -27.11
C ILE A 336 -19.97 -5.23 -25.67
N HIS A 337 -19.11 -5.49 -24.68
CA HIS A 337 -19.33 -5.12 -23.27
C HIS A 337 -18.16 -4.35 -22.62
N SER A 338 -17.08 -4.13 -23.37
CA SER A 338 -15.91 -3.42 -22.87
C SER A 338 -15.22 -2.75 -24.05
N PHE A 339 -15.38 -1.43 -24.15
CA PHE A 339 -14.44 -0.65 -24.94
C PHE A 339 -13.06 -0.81 -24.28
N SER A 340 -12.18 -1.58 -24.90
CA SER A 340 -10.73 -1.55 -24.64
C SER A 340 -10.33 -1.66 -23.16
N ASN A 341 -10.81 -2.65 -22.41
CA ASN A 341 -10.46 -2.81 -20.98
C ASN A 341 -9.18 -3.66 -20.78
N CYS A 342 -8.00 -3.04 -20.85
CA CYS A 342 -6.72 -3.70 -20.62
C CYS A 342 -6.65 -4.29 -19.20
N ILE A 343 -7.10 -3.54 -18.20
CA ILE A 343 -7.01 -3.89 -16.77
C ILE A 343 -7.86 -5.14 -16.49
N GLY A 344 -9.07 -5.23 -17.03
CA GLY A 344 -9.96 -6.38 -16.78
C GLY A 344 -9.36 -7.72 -17.20
N CYS A 345 -8.55 -7.74 -18.26
CA CYS A 345 -7.93 -8.97 -18.77
C CYS A 345 -6.50 -9.20 -18.25
N HIS A 346 -5.70 -8.14 -18.17
CA HIS A 346 -4.27 -8.23 -17.85
C HIS A 346 -3.96 -8.01 -16.38
N MET A 347 -4.87 -7.40 -15.63
CA MET A 347 -4.77 -7.21 -14.18
C MET A 347 -6.04 -7.76 -13.51
N PRO A 348 -6.40 -9.03 -13.74
CA PRO A 348 -7.63 -9.58 -13.22
C PRO A 348 -7.62 -9.58 -11.69
N ARG A 349 -8.83 -9.58 -11.12
CA ARG A 349 -9.04 -9.72 -9.69
C ARG A 349 -8.63 -11.14 -9.29
N ILE A 350 -7.65 -11.27 -8.40
CA ILE A 350 -7.25 -12.58 -7.84
C ILE A 350 -8.21 -13.08 -6.79
N GLU A 351 -8.99 -12.18 -6.21
CA GLU A 351 -9.99 -12.50 -5.22
C GLU A 351 -11.21 -11.60 -5.45
N MET A 352 -12.39 -12.19 -5.31
CA MET A 352 -13.51 -11.48 -4.72
C MET A 352 -13.52 -11.91 -3.26
N SER A 353 -12.62 -11.38 -2.40
CA SER A 353 -13.00 -11.38 -0.99
C SER A 353 -14.23 -10.51 -1.01
N THR A 354 -15.36 -11.11 -0.67
CA THR A 354 -16.68 -10.48 -0.69
C THR A 354 -16.74 -9.23 0.17
N GLU A 355 -15.66 -8.89 0.89
CA GLU A 355 -15.60 -7.82 1.87
C GLU A 355 -14.40 -6.84 1.79
N SER A 356 -13.36 -7.06 0.97
CA SER A 356 -12.12 -6.22 1.06
C SER A 356 -11.84 -5.35 -0.16
N GLY A 357 -12.70 -5.39 -1.18
CA GLY A 357 -12.43 -4.79 -2.49
C GLY A 357 -11.35 -5.54 -3.29
N PRO A 358 -11.20 -5.24 -4.59
CA PRO A 358 -10.42 -6.08 -5.49
C PRO A 358 -8.91 -5.80 -5.41
N ALA A 359 -8.13 -6.77 -4.94
CA ALA A 359 -6.70 -6.82 -5.24
C ALA A 359 -6.51 -7.18 -6.73
N LEU A 360 -5.88 -6.26 -7.49
CA LEU A 360 -5.58 -6.47 -8.90
C LEU A 360 -4.17 -7.06 -9.05
N ARG A 361 -4.04 -8.07 -9.90
CA ARG A 361 -2.75 -8.67 -10.25
C ARG A 361 -1.83 -7.67 -10.96
N HIS A 362 -0.56 -7.65 -10.55
CA HIS A 362 0.47 -6.79 -11.14
C HIS A 362 1.51 -7.57 -11.96
N THR A 363 1.19 -8.79 -12.40
CA THR A 363 2.01 -9.54 -13.37
C THR A 363 1.77 -9.06 -14.81
N PHE A 364 0.63 -8.41 -15.07
CA PHE A 364 0.14 -7.95 -16.39
C PHE A 364 -0.07 -9.06 -17.43
N LYS A 365 0.11 -10.33 -17.03
CA LYS A 365 -0.11 -11.50 -17.86
C LYS A 365 -1.59 -11.86 -17.84
N LEU A 366 -2.16 -12.13 -19.01
CA LEU A 366 -3.51 -12.68 -19.12
C LEU A 366 -3.59 -13.99 -18.33
N MET A 367 -4.52 -14.09 -17.39
CA MET A 367 -4.88 -15.36 -16.76
C MET A 367 -5.85 -16.12 -17.65
N SER A 368 -5.39 -17.23 -18.20
CA SER A 368 -6.08 -17.95 -19.26
C SER A 368 -7.04 -18.99 -18.66
N PRO A 369 -8.26 -19.15 -19.21
CA PRO A 369 -9.17 -20.21 -18.79
C PRO A 369 -8.58 -21.63 -18.98
N GLN A 370 -7.60 -21.81 -19.87
CA GLN A 370 -6.83 -23.05 -19.99
C GLN A 370 -6.05 -23.39 -18.71
N GLU A 371 -5.58 -22.38 -17.96
CA GLU A 371 -4.90 -22.58 -16.68
C GLU A 371 -5.89 -23.08 -15.61
N SER A 372 -7.11 -22.53 -15.58
CA SER A 372 -8.21 -23.02 -14.74
C SER A 372 -8.62 -24.45 -15.09
N LEU A 373 -8.70 -24.80 -16.37
CA LEU A 373 -9.00 -26.18 -16.82
C LEU A 373 -7.94 -27.17 -16.33
N LYS A 374 -6.66 -26.82 -16.45
CA LYS A 374 -5.54 -27.66 -15.97
C LYS A 374 -5.57 -27.83 -14.45
N ALA A 375 -5.93 -26.79 -13.71
CA ALA A 375 -6.08 -26.83 -12.25
C ALA A 375 -7.34 -27.59 -11.80
N GLY A 376 -8.30 -27.80 -12.71
CA GLY A 376 -9.55 -28.53 -12.48
C GLY A 376 -10.72 -27.68 -11.99
N SER A 377 -10.53 -26.39 -11.68
CA SER A 377 -11.62 -25.44 -11.40
C SER A 377 -11.15 -23.98 -11.37
N VAL A 378 -12.09 -23.03 -11.47
CA VAL A 378 -11.84 -21.59 -11.25
C VAL A 378 -11.41 -21.30 -9.82
N ASP A 379 -11.97 -22.02 -8.84
CA ASP A 379 -11.65 -21.83 -7.42
C ASP A 379 -10.21 -22.20 -7.09
N LYS A 380 -9.62 -23.15 -7.84
CA LYS A 380 -8.21 -23.53 -7.69
C LYS A 380 -7.28 -22.59 -8.44
N MET A 381 -7.70 -22.10 -9.59
CA MET A 381 -6.94 -21.15 -10.40
C MET A 381 -7.91 -20.20 -11.11
N PRO A 382 -8.07 -18.95 -10.63
CA PRO A 382 -8.95 -17.98 -11.27
C PRO A 382 -8.50 -17.67 -12.69
N ASN A 383 -9.37 -17.06 -13.48
CA ASN A 383 -8.99 -16.53 -14.79
C ASN A 383 -9.72 -15.22 -15.10
N ALA A 384 -9.21 -14.49 -16.10
CA ALA A 384 -9.77 -13.20 -16.46
C ALA A 384 -11.19 -13.28 -17.05
N CYS A 385 -11.52 -14.39 -17.72
CA CYS A 385 -12.79 -14.56 -18.44
C CYS A 385 -13.96 -14.84 -17.48
N SER A 386 -13.77 -15.75 -16.53
CA SER A 386 -14.80 -16.18 -15.56
C SER A 386 -15.25 -15.03 -14.66
N SER A 387 -14.42 -14.00 -14.46
CA SER A 387 -14.80 -12.80 -13.71
C SER A 387 -16.01 -12.07 -14.30
N CYS A 388 -16.22 -12.14 -15.61
CA CYS A 388 -17.40 -11.59 -16.28
C CYS A 388 -18.39 -12.67 -16.72
N HIS A 389 -17.92 -13.88 -17.07
CA HIS A 389 -18.76 -14.95 -17.63
C HIS A 389 -19.39 -15.90 -16.59
N HIS A 390 -19.31 -15.59 -15.29
CA HIS A 390 -19.97 -16.37 -14.23
C HIS A 390 -21.51 -16.28 -14.27
N HIS A 391 -22.10 -15.16 -14.71
CA HIS A 391 -23.56 -14.97 -14.74
C HIS A 391 -24.28 -15.72 -15.87
N LYS A 392 -23.54 -16.37 -16.77
CA LYS A 392 -24.09 -17.13 -17.90
C LYS A 392 -23.81 -18.64 -17.80
N ASP A 393 -23.28 -19.11 -16.67
CA ASP A 393 -22.85 -20.51 -16.48
C ASP A 393 -22.00 -21.03 -17.65
N THR A 394 -21.16 -20.17 -18.24
CA THR A 394 -20.39 -20.54 -19.43
C THR A 394 -19.32 -21.56 -19.05
N PRO A 395 -19.30 -22.76 -19.66
CA PRO A 395 -18.29 -23.78 -19.38
C PRO A 395 -16.86 -23.27 -19.61
N LEU A 396 -15.92 -23.75 -18.79
CA LEU A 396 -14.51 -23.36 -18.91
C LEU A 396 -13.92 -23.78 -20.26
N GLU A 397 -14.36 -24.91 -20.79
CA GLU A 397 -13.99 -25.47 -22.09
C GLU A 397 -14.37 -24.51 -23.22
N ASP A 398 -15.54 -23.88 -23.13
CA ASP A 398 -16.02 -22.92 -24.12
C ASP A 398 -15.20 -21.62 -24.08
N LEU A 399 -14.89 -21.12 -22.88
CA LEU A 399 -14.03 -19.95 -22.70
C LEU A 399 -12.61 -20.21 -23.22
N ALA A 400 -12.05 -21.39 -22.93
CA ALA A 400 -10.77 -21.82 -23.44
C ALA A 400 -10.79 -21.96 -24.98
N GLY A 401 -11.79 -22.65 -25.52
CA GLY A 401 -11.96 -22.83 -26.97
C GLY A 401 -12.15 -21.51 -27.72
N PHE A 402 -12.84 -20.54 -27.12
CA PHE A 402 -12.96 -19.18 -27.65
C PHE A 402 -11.62 -18.46 -27.70
N LEU A 403 -10.86 -18.48 -26.59
CA LEU A 403 -9.56 -17.82 -26.54
C LEU A 403 -8.58 -18.44 -27.54
N GLU A 404 -8.57 -19.77 -27.67
CA GLU A 404 -7.72 -20.48 -28.62
C GLU A 404 -8.07 -20.12 -30.08
N ALA A 405 -9.36 -20.13 -30.44
CA ALA A 405 -9.82 -19.73 -31.77
C ALA A 405 -9.46 -18.26 -32.06
N SER A 406 -9.58 -17.38 -31.06
CA SER A 406 -9.19 -15.97 -31.16
C SER A 406 -7.71 -15.80 -31.44
N ILE A 407 -6.85 -16.55 -30.75
CA ILE A 407 -5.38 -16.53 -30.96
C ILE A 407 -5.03 -17.03 -32.36
N LYS A 408 -5.69 -18.09 -32.83
CA LYS A 408 -5.49 -18.68 -34.18
C LYS A 408 -6.08 -17.84 -35.31
N LYS A 409 -6.84 -16.78 -35.02
CA LYS A 409 -7.66 -16.00 -35.97
C LYS A 409 -8.66 -16.87 -36.74
N ASP A 410 -9.11 -17.96 -36.13
CA ASP A 410 -9.99 -18.97 -36.72
C ASP A 410 -11.46 -18.76 -36.29
N MET A 411 -11.83 -17.51 -36.01
CA MET A 411 -13.19 -17.17 -35.59
C MET A 411 -14.03 -16.72 -36.80
N PRO A 412 -15.21 -17.33 -37.03
CA PRO A 412 -16.11 -16.86 -38.08
C PRO A 412 -16.63 -15.46 -37.75
N LEU A 413 -16.56 -14.55 -38.73
CA LEU A 413 -17.18 -13.24 -38.67
C LEU A 413 -18.64 -13.34 -39.16
N PRO A 414 -19.61 -12.69 -38.50
CA PRO A 414 -19.50 -11.93 -37.25
C PRO A 414 -19.35 -12.87 -36.04
N PHE A 415 -18.55 -12.43 -35.05
CA PHE A 415 -18.20 -13.20 -33.86
C PHE A 415 -19.45 -13.61 -33.05
N SER A 416 -20.06 -14.75 -33.35
CA SER A 416 -21.20 -15.30 -32.61
C SER A 416 -20.68 -15.98 -31.33
N VAL A 417 -20.34 -15.17 -30.33
CA VAL A 417 -19.59 -15.58 -29.13
C VAL A 417 -20.31 -16.53 -28.15
N HIS A 418 -21.53 -17.00 -28.48
CA HIS A 418 -22.35 -17.74 -27.51
C HIS A 418 -23.01 -19.02 -28.02
N ARG A 419 -22.45 -19.69 -29.03
CA ARG A 419 -22.70 -21.13 -29.30
C ARG A 419 -21.88 -21.58 -30.52
N ARG A 420 -20.97 -22.54 -30.36
CA ARG A 420 -20.61 -23.41 -31.50
C ARG A 420 -21.84 -24.30 -31.72
N ALA A 421 -22.40 -24.25 -32.92
CA ALA A 421 -23.65 -24.93 -33.27
C ALA A 421 -23.58 -26.48 -33.24
N GLU A 422 -22.41 -27.05 -32.96
CA GLU A 422 -22.16 -28.50 -33.07
C GLU A 422 -22.69 -29.33 -31.89
N THR A 423 -23.13 -28.71 -30.79
CA THR A 423 -23.72 -29.40 -29.63
C THR A 423 -25.25 -29.46 -29.62
N LEU A 424 -25.94 -28.99 -30.67
CA LEU A 424 -27.41 -29.09 -30.79
C LEU A 424 -27.89 -30.20 -31.72
N LYS A 425 -26.99 -31.02 -32.29
CA LYS A 425 -27.36 -32.22 -33.05
C LYS A 425 -26.37 -33.36 -32.82
N LYS A 426 -26.52 -34.06 -31.69
CA LYS A 426 -26.64 -35.53 -31.63
C LYS A 426 -27.06 -35.96 -30.23
#